data_AF-A0A419E4V3-F1
#
_entry.id   AF-A0A419E4V3-F1
#
_cell.length_a   1.000
_cell.length_b   1.000
_cell.length_c   1.000
_cell.angle_alpha   90.00
_cell.angle_beta   90.00
_cell.angle_gamma   90.00
#
_symmetry.space_group_name_H-M   'P 1'
#
loop_
_entity.id
_entity.type
_entity.pdbx_description
1 polymer ?
#
loop_
_entity_poly.entity_id
_entity_poly.type
_entity_poly.pdbx_seq_one_letter_code
_entity_poly.pdbx_strand_id
1 'polypeptide(L)'
;MPKVRLDVLLVERGLADSRAKAQALIMAGQVRVAGQVALKPATPTQPDAPLTVDTGPRFVSRGGEKLKGALDAFKMDVAGFVCADVGASTGGFTDCLLQHGAVKIYAIDVGKGILHWKLRNDPRVVVMEETNARFVESLSERIDLVTVDASFISLKVLLPVIGKWFFPSPLRPSPSGRGDGGEGNILALVKPQFEAGKKEVSRGDGVIRDPEIHRRVLLEVLEYAKSEGFGLRGLVKSPLLGPKGNAEFFAWLDVKPSEVSADELVNDVMEREIASS
;
A
#
# COMPACT_ATOMS: atom_id res chain seq x y z
N MET A 1 -41.22 18.16 -0.23
CA MET A 1 -40.86 17.79 1.16
C MET A 1 -40.34 19.01 1.89
N PRO A 2 -40.51 19.13 3.22
CA PRO A 2 -39.93 20.24 3.98
C PRO A 2 -38.40 20.18 3.96
N LYS A 3 -37.74 21.35 3.99
CA LYS A 3 -36.29 21.43 4.10
C LYS A 3 -35.84 20.96 5.48
N VAL A 4 -34.77 20.18 5.52
CA VAL A 4 -34.17 19.63 6.75
C VAL A 4 -32.87 20.37 7.05
N ARG A 5 -32.48 20.47 8.32
CA ARG A 5 -31.19 21.06 8.67
C ARG A 5 -30.05 20.18 8.15
N LEU A 6 -29.02 20.80 7.58
CA LEU A 6 -27.87 20.10 7.00
C LEU A 6 -27.19 19.15 8.00
N ASP A 7 -27.02 19.55 9.27
CA ASP A 7 -26.42 18.70 10.31
C ASP A 7 -27.22 17.42 10.59
N VAL A 8 -28.55 17.51 10.54
CA VAL A 8 -29.45 16.36 10.69
C VAL A 8 -29.41 15.50 9.42
N LEU A 9 -29.49 16.14 8.25
CA LEU A 9 -29.53 15.46 6.97
C LEU A 9 -28.25 14.65 6.69
N LEU A 10 -27.08 15.13 7.14
CA LEU A 10 -25.82 14.37 7.04
C LEU A 10 -25.86 13.07 7.87
N VAL A 11 -26.46 13.10 9.05
CA VAL A 11 -26.60 11.90 9.90
C VAL A 11 -27.64 10.96 9.33
N GLU A 12 -28.80 11.48 8.91
CA GLU A 12 -29.88 10.69 8.29
C GLU A 12 -29.41 9.94 7.04
N ARG A 13 -28.48 10.52 6.29
CA ARG A 13 -27.86 9.89 5.10
C ARG A 13 -26.60 9.09 5.38
N GLY A 14 -26.22 8.90 6.65
CA GLY A 14 -25.02 8.14 7.02
C GLY A 14 -23.69 8.79 6.60
N LEU A 15 -23.69 10.09 6.28
CA LEU A 15 -22.49 10.87 5.92
C LEU A 15 -21.74 11.39 7.15
N ALA A 16 -22.32 11.25 8.34
CA ALA A 16 -21.69 11.52 9.62
C ALA A 16 -22.27 10.63 10.73
N ASP A 17 -21.42 10.07 11.59
CA ASP A 17 -21.83 9.13 12.64
C ASP A 17 -22.65 9.77 13.77
N SER A 18 -22.57 11.09 13.91
CA SER A 18 -23.32 11.84 14.92
C SER A 18 -23.53 13.27 14.49
N ARG A 19 -24.52 13.94 15.11
CA ARG A 19 -24.80 15.34 14.85
C ARG A 19 -23.62 16.26 15.20
N ALA A 20 -22.86 15.93 16.25
CA ALA A 20 -21.65 16.67 16.62
C ALA A 20 -20.55 16.55 15.55
N LYS A 21 -20.34 15.34 15.02
CA LYS A 21 -19.40 15.10 13.92
C LYS A 21 -19.84 15.80 12.64
N ALA A 22 -21.14 15.77 12.33
CA ALA A 22 -21.72 16.50 11.21
C ALA A 22 -21.46 18.01 11.31
N GLN A 23 -21.67 18.61 12.49
CA GLN A 23 -21.38 20.03 12.73
C GLN A 23 -19.90 20.37 12.53
N ALA A 24 -19.00 19.53 13.05
CA ALA A 24 -17.56 19.72 12.89
C ALA A 24 -17.14 19.70 11.41
N LEU A 25 -17.63 18.73 10.63
CA LEU A 25 -17.36 18.63 9.19
C LEU A 25 -17.85 19.87 8.42
N ILE A 26 -19.07 20.33 8.74
CA ILE A 26 -19.64 21.54 8.13
C ILE A 26 -18.78 22.77 8.46
N MET A 27 -18.43 22.96 9.73
CA MET A 27 -17.64 24.11 10.18
C MET A 27 -16.21 24.09 9.66
N ALA A 28 -15.65 22.90 9.43
CA ALA A 28 -14.35 22.72 8.78
C ALA A 28 -14.38 22.96 7.26
N GLY A 29 -15.53 23.29 6.67
CA GLY A 29 -15.66 23.49 5.22
C GLY A 29 -15.59 22.21 4.40
N GLN A 30 -15.78 21.06 5.06
CA GLN A 30 -15.67 19.74 4.45
C GLN A 30 -16.98 19.28 3.80
N VAL A 31 -18.09 20.00 3.95
CA VAL A 31 -19.39 19.59 3.41
C VAL A 31 -19.75 20.45 2.22
N ARG A 32 -20.16 19.82 1.12
CA ARG A 32 -20.71 20.50 -0.06
C ARG A 32 -22.16 20.13 -0.29
N VAL A 33 -22.98 21.13 -0.58
CA VAL A 33 -24.38 21.00 -0.99
C VAL A 33 -24.46 21.45 -2.44
N ALA A 34 -24.83 20.53 -3.35
CA ALA A 34 -24.84 20.78 -4.79
C ALA A 34 -23.51 21.41 -5.31
N GLY A 35 -22.38 20.89 -4.83
CA GLY A 35 -21.03 21.35 -5.21
C GLY A 35 -20.50 22.57 -4.44
N GLN A 36 -21.36 23.31 -3.72
CA GLN A 36 -20.99 24.51 -2.96
C GLN A 36 -20.66 24.19 -1.51
N VAL A 37 -19.57 24.74 -0.98
CA VAL A 37 -19.16 24.54 0.42
C VAL A 37 -20.22 25.15 1.34
N ALA A 38 -20.71 24.35 2.29
CA ALA A 38 -21.62 24.78 3.33
C ALA A 38 -20.86 24.90 4.65
N LEU A 39 -20.98 26.06 5.30
CA LEU A 39 -20.30 26.38 6.56
C LEU A 39 -21.25 26.50 7.77
N LYS A 40 -22.57 26.45 7.53
CA LYS A 40 -23.59 26.64 8.57
C LYS A 40 -24.35 25.33 8.81
N PRO A 41 -24.21 24.71 9.99
CA PRO A 41 -24.87 23.43 10.27
C PRO A 41 -26.40 23.46 10.19
N ALA A 42 -27.00 24.60 10.53
CA ALA A 42 -28.45 24.80 10.49
C ALA A 42 -29.01 25.12 9.10
N THR A 43 -28.20 25.05 8.03
CA THR A 43 -28.63 25.42 6.67
C THR A 43 -29.85 24.59 6.24
N PRO A 44 -31.00 25.22 5.91
CA PRO A 44 -32.17 24.50 5.41
C PRO A 44 -31.87 23.92 4.03
N THR A 45 -31.82 22.59 3.94
CA THR A 45 -31.38 21.85 2.76
C THR A 45 -32.49 20.92 2.29
N GLN A 46 -32.63 20.76 0.97
CA GLN A 46 -33.63 19.83 0.43
C GLN A 46 -33.24 18.38 0.77
N PRO A 47 -34.20 17.52 1.16
CA PRO A 47 -33.92 16.12 1.51
C PRO A 47 -33.28 15.28 0.41
N ASP A 48 -33.34 15.73 -0.84
CA ASP A 48 -32.76 15.10 -2.05
C ASP A 48 -31.53 15.85 -2.61
N ALA A 49 -31.12 16.96 -2.00
CA ALA A 49 -29.98 17.75 -2.47
C ALA A 49 -28.70 16.89 -2.54
N PRO A 50 -27.86 16.97 -3.59
CA PRO A 50 -26.58 16.27 -3.63
C PRO A 50 -25.68 16.74 -2.47
N LEU A 51 -25.22 15.81 -1.64
CA LEU A 51 -24.33 16.09 -0.51
C LEU A 51 -23.04 15.32 -0.70
N THR A 52 -21.91 16.00 -0.52
CA THR A 52 -20.60 15.35 -0.42
C THR A 52 -19.88 15.85 0.82
N VAL A 53 -19.12 14.93 1.44
CA VAL A 53 -18.27 15.23 2.59
C VAL A 53 -16.83 14.91 2.19
N ASP A 54 -15.98 15.92 2.24
CA ASP A 54 -14.54 15.83 2.06
C ASP A 54 -13.89 15.49 3.41
N THR A 55 -13.77 14.20 3.69
CA THR A 55 -13.10 13.72 4.92
C THR A 55 -11.58 13.84 4.87
N GLY A 56 -11.01 14.51 3.85
CA GLY A 56 -9.59 14.49 3.57
C GLY A 56 -9.12 13.17 2.97
N PRO A 57 -7.81 13.04 2.71
CA PRO A 57 -7.25 11.81 2.16
C PRO A 57 -7.44 10.66 3.17
N ARG A 58 -7.87 9.50 2.68
CA ARG A 58 -8.11 8.30 3.50
C ARG A 58 -6.85 7.83 4.22
N PHE A 59 -5.70 7.95 3.55
CA PHE A 59 -4.40 7.57 4.07
C PHE A 59 -3.48 8.78 4.19
N VAL A 60 -2.48 8.71 5.07
CA VAL A 60 -1.49 9.79 5.27
C VAL A 60 -0.70 10.15 4.00
N SER A 61 -0.67 9.28 2.99
CA SER A 61 -0.06 9.57 1.69
C SER A 61 -0.70 8.77 0.55
N ARG A 62 -0.39 9.16 -0.70
CA ARG A 62 -0.82 8.45 -1.91
C ARG A 62 -0.37 6.98 -1.96
N GLY A 63 0.66 6.62 -1.20
CA GLY A 63 1.09 5.22 -1.09
C GLY A 63 -0.03 4.32 -0.58
N GLY A 64 -0.85 4.78 0.37
CA GLY A 64 -1.93 3.97 0.91
C GLY A 64 -2.96 3.56 -0.14
N GLU A 65 -3.26 4.42 -1.11
CA GLU A 65 -4.16 4.09 -2.23
C GLU A 65 -3.56 3.06 -3.18
N LYS A 66 -2.23 3.06 -3.36
CA LYS A 66 -1.54 2.04 -4.16
C LYS A 66 -1.69 0.67 -3.51
N LEU A 67 -1.36 0.56 -2.22
CA LEU A 67 -1.45 -0.71 -1.50
C LEU A 67 -2.90 -1.19 -1.41
N LYS A 68 -3.85 -0.29 -1.14
CA LYS A 68 -5.28 -0.61 -1.15
C LYS A 68 -5.71 -1.21 -2.48
N GLY A 69 -5.26 -0.64 -3.60
CA GLY A 69 -5.52 -1.20 -4.93
C GLY A 69 -4.97 -2.61 -5.12
N ALA A 70 -3.78 -2.89 -4.59
CA ALA A 70 -3.19 -4.24 -4.63
C ALA A 70 -3.97 -5.24 -3.76
N LEU A 71 -4.31 -4.86 -2.52
CA LEU A 71 -5.09 -5.70 -1.61
C LEU A 71 -6.45 -6.07 -2.22
N ASP A 72 -7.14 -5.10 -2.82
CA ASP A 72 -8.42 -5.34 -3.50
C ASP A 72 -8.27 -6.26 -4.71
N ALA A 73 -7.26 -6.00 -5.55
CA ALA A 73 -7.05 -6.77 -6.78
C ALA A 73 -6.70 -8.23 -6.50
N PHE A 74 -5.90 -8.47 -5.45
CA PHE A 74 -5.53 -9.81 -5.01
C PHE A 74 -6.52 -10.44 -4.03
N LYS A 75 -7.56 -9.70 -3.60
CA LYS A 75 -8.51 -10.11 -2.57
C LYS A 75 -7.81 -10.58 -1.28
N MET A 76 -6.75 -9.89 -0.90
CA MET A 76 -5.92 -10.23 0.26
C MET A 76 -6.51 -9.60 1.53
N ASP A 77 -6.92 -10.46 2.46
CA ASP A 77 -7.28 -10.04 3.82
C ASP A 77 -6.02 -10.00 4.70
N VAL A 78 -5.79 -8.87 5.35
CA VAL A 78 -4.65 -8.62 6.25
C VAL A 78 -5.08 -8.47 7.71
N ALA A 79 -6.36 -8.72 8.01
CA ALA A 79 -6.87 -8.68 9.37
C ALA A 79 -6.12 -9.69 10.26
N GLY A 80 -5.61 -9.22 11.40
CA GLY A 80 -4.88 -10.08 12.33
C GLY A 80 -3.43 -10.39 11.94
N PHE A 81 -2.90 -9.76 10.88
CA PHE A 81 -1.52 -9.98 10.42
C PHE A 81 -0.51 -9.14 11.21
N VAL A 82 0.67 -9.72 11.41
CA VAL A 82 1.90 -8.99 11.73
C VAL A 82 2.63 -8.68 10.42
N CYS A 83 2.83 -7.40 10.13
CA CYS A 83 3.38 -6.94 8.86
C CYS A 83 4.75 -6.27 9.02
N ALA A 84 5.55 -6.25 7.96
CA ALA A 84 6.69 -5.35 7.83
C ALA A 84 6.53 -4.47 6.58
N ASP A 85 6.72 -3.16 6.73
CA ASP A 85 6.60 -2.17 5.66
C ASP A 85 7.99 -1.60 5.33
N VAL A 86 8.56 -2.07 4.22
CA VAL A 86 9.90 -1.69 3.76
C VAL A 86 9.82 -0.46 2.86
N GLY A 87 10.45 0.63 3.30
CA GLY A 87 10.31 1.94 2.67
C GLY A 87 9.06 2.67 3.15
N ALA A 88 8.76 2.56 4.45
CA ALA A 88 7.52 3.10 5.04
C ALA A 88 7.31 4.60 4.75
N SER A 89 8.38 5.38 4.58
CA SER A 89 8.35 6.80 4.24
C SER A 89 7.43 7.59 5.19
N THR A 90 6.49 8.35 4.64
CA THR A 90 5.45 9.05 5.41
C THR A 90 4.44 8.12 6.08
N GLY A 91 4.40 6.84 5.70
CA GLY A 91 3.59 5.79 6.31
C GLY A 91 2.32 5.43 5.55
N GLY A 92 2.26 5.66 4.24
CA GLY A 92 1.04 5.39 3.45
C GLY A 92 0.62 3.91 3.48
N PHE A 93 1.57 3.01 3.29
CA PHE A 93 1.33 1.56 3.33
C PHE A 93 1.02 1.10 4.76
N THR A 94 1.81 1.54 5.73
CA THR A 94 1.54 1.36 7.17
C THR A 94 0.10 1.76 7.55
N ASP A 95 -0.36 2.96 7.22
CA ASP A 95 -1.74 3.41 7.51
C ASP A 95 -2.79 2.55 6.81
N CYS A 96 -2.53 2.14 5.56
CA CYS A 96 -3.40 1.22 4.84
C CYS A 96 -3.54 -0.12 5.55
N LEU A 97 -2.43 -0.76 5.95
CA LEU A 97 -2.45 -2.03 6.68
C LEU A 97 -3.17 -1.91 8.03
N LEU A 98 -2.92 -0.83 8.80
CA LEU A 98 -3.60 -0.61 10.09
C LEU A 98 -5.12 -0.46 9.92
N GLN A 99 -5.55 0.25 8.88
CA GLN A 99 -6.97 0.45 8.59
C GLN A 99 -7.67 -0.84 8.11
N HIS A 100 -6.91 -1.80 7.58
CA HIS A 100 -7.42 -3.12 7.17
C HIS A 100 -7.18 -4.21 8.23
N GLY A 101 -6.88 -3.83 9.47
CA GLY A 101 -6.90 -4.74 10.61
C GLY A 101 -5.58 -5.45 10.91
N ALA A 102 -4.46 -5.05 10.31
CA ALA A 102 -3.15 -5.51 10.76
C ALA A 102 -2.95 -5.17 12.25
N VAL A 103 -2.45 -6.14 13.02
CA VAL A 103 -2.33 -6.02 14.47
C VAL A 103 -0.98 -5.46 14.90
N LYS A 104 0.03 -5.56 14.03
CA LYS A 104 1.35 -5.00 14.26
C LYS A 104 2.07 -4.72 12.95
N ILE A 105 2.84 -3.63 12.90
CA ILE A 105 3.60 -3.24 11.70
C ILE A 105 5.00 -2.80 12.09
N TYR A 106 6.03 -3.42 11.51
CA TYR A 106 7.40 -2.91 11.54
C TYR A 106 7.58 -1.91 10.38
N ALA A 107 7.57 -0.62 10.69
CA ALA A 107 7.75 0.45 9.70
C ALA A 107 9.25 0.72 9.52
N ILE A 108 9.85 0.18 8.46
CA ILE A 108 11.29 0.19 8.20
C ILE A 108 11.61 1.25 7.15
N ASP A 109 12.44 2.22 7.52
CA ASP A 109 12.89 3.26 6.58
C ASP A 109 14.32 3.73 6.88
N VAL A 110 15.03 4.15 5.83
CA VAL A 110 16.37 4.74 5.95
C VAL A 110 16.34 6.21 6.39
N GLY A 111 15.21 6.89 6.19
CA GLY A 111 14.97 8.25 6.61
C GLY A 111 14.70 8.36 8.11
N LYS A 112 14.72 9.61 8.60
CA LYS A 112 14.50 9.96 10.00
C LYS A 112 13.43 11.05 10.11
N GLY A 113 12.49 10.90 11.04
CA GLY A 113 11.48 11.91 11.33
C GLY A 113 10.43 12.08 10.22
N ILE A 114 10.32 11.14 9.28
CA ILE A 114 9.43 11.27 8.12
C ILE A 114 8.07 10.60 8.34
N LEU A 115 8.01 9.57 9.19
CA LEU A 115 6.78 8.85 9.47
C LEU A 115 5.76 9.78 10.14
N HIS A 116 4.53 9.80 9.62
CA HIS A 116 3.48 10.69 10.09
C HIS A 116 3.20 10.52 11.60
N TRP A 117 3.01 11.63 12.32
CA TRP A 117 2.88 11.65 13.79
C TRP A 117 1.83 10.68 14.34
N LYS A 118 0.66 10.59 13.69
CA LYS A 118 -0.40 9.63 14.05
C LYS A 118 0.11 8.18 14.09
N LEU A 119 0.90 7.79 13.08
CA LEU A 119 1.39 6.41 12.94
C LEU A 119 2.54 6.14 13.91
N ARG A 120 3.44 7.12 14.08
CA ARG A 120 4.53 7.04 15.05
C ARG A 120 4.03 6.76 16.47
N ASN A 121 2.86 7.30 16.83
CA ASN A 121 2.27 7.14 18.16
C ASN A 121 1.23 6.01 18.22
N ASP A 122 0.97 5.27 17.13
CA ASP A 122 0.09 4.11 17.18
C ASP A 122 0.84 2.95 17.87
N PRO A 123 0.31 2.36 18.95
CA PRO A 123 0.99 1.31 19.70
C PRO A 123 1.24 0.02 18.90
N ARG A 124 0.58 -0.14 17.75
CA ARG A 124 0.77 -1.27 16.84
C ARG A 124 1.96 -1.07 15.89
N VAL A 125 2.54 0.12 15.84
CA VAL A 125 3.64 0.44 14.91
C VAL A 125 4.98 0.40 15.65
N VAL A 126 5.88 -0.46 15.17
CA VAL A 126 7.28 -0.47 15.57
C VAL A 126 8.06 0.36 14.57
N VAL A 127 8.51 1.54 15.02
CA VAL A 127 9.25 2.48 14.17
C VAL A 127 10.71 2.07 14.08
N MET A 128 11.18 1.76 12.87
CA MET A 128 12.57 1.40 12.55
C MET A 128 13.12 2.41 11.54
N GLU A 129 13.37 3.64 12.00
CA GLU A 129 14.00 4.71 11.22
C GLU A 129 15.53 4.57 11.19
N GLU A 130 16.18 5.29 10.27
CA GLU A 130 17.63 5.19 10.01
C GLU A 130 18.09 3.73 9.80
N THR A 131 17.17 2.87 9.36
CA THR A 131 17.38 1.43 9.27
C THR A 131 17.36 1.01 7.81
N ASN A 132 18.51 0.54 7.32
CA ASN A 132 18.59 -0.02 5.98
C ASN A 132 18.14 -1.48 6.00
N ALA A 133 17.01 -1.78 5.35
CA ALA A 133 16.43 -3.12 5.29
C ALA A 133 17.41 -4.21 4.86
N ARG A 134 18.43 -3.89 4.05
CA ARG A 134 19.49 -4.83 3.63
C ARG A 134 20.28 -5.44 4.79
N PHE A 135 20.33 -4.75 5.92
CA PHE A 135 21.10 -5.16 7.10
C PHE A 135 20.22 -5.66 8.25
N VAL A 136 18.90 -5.77 8.03
CA VAL A 136 17.98 -6.32 9.02
C VAL A 136 17.97 -7.84 8.88
N GLU A 137 18.63 -8.52 9.82
CA GLU A 137 18.76 -9.98 9.79
C GLU A 137 17.48 -10.71 10.21
N SER A 138 16.75 -10.15 11.18
CA SER A 138 15.52 -10.72 11.70
C SER A 138 14.63 -9.66 12.36
N LEU A 139 13.34 -9.97 12.47
CA LEU A 139 12.36 -9.20 13.24
C LEU A 139 11.96 -9.99 14.48
N SER A 140 11.41 -9.29 15.49
CA SER A 140 11.13 -9.92 16.79
C SER A 140 9.93 -10.87 16.78
N GLU A 141 9.08 -10.79 15.76
CA GLU A 141 7.92 -11.66 15.58
C GLU A 141 7.93 -12.24 14.16
N ARG A 142 7.25 -13.38 13.99
CA ARG A 142 7.00 -13.95 12.68
C ARG A 142 6.13 -12.98 11.88
N ILE A 143 6.55 -12.68 10.65
CA ILE A 143 5.82 -11.81 9.73
C ILE A 143 4.85 -12.64 8.87
N ASP A 144 3.63 -12.15 8.70
CA ASP A 144 2.62 -12.74 7.80
C ASP A 144 2.66 -12.08 6.41
N LEU A 145 2.93 -10.77 6.36
CA LEU A 145 3.03 -9.97 5.13
C LEU A 145 4.18 -8.96 5.18
N VAL A 146 5.00 -8.93 4.11
CA VAL A 146 5.97 -7.86 3.88
C VAL A 146 5.51 -7.01 2.70
N THR A 147 5.35 -5.70 2.90
CA THR A 147 5.12 -4.75 1.81
C THR A 147 6.42 -4.04 1.46
N VAL A 148 6.68 -3.80 0.17
CA VAL A 148 7.91 -3.14 -0.29
C VAL A 148 7.59 -1.97 -1.22
N ASP A 149 7.86 -0.74 -0.78
CA ASP A 149 7.78 0.49 -1.57
C ASP A 149 9.11 1.27 -1.51
N ALA A 150 10.22 0.56 -1.76
CA ALA A 150 11.54 1.17 -1.74
C ALA A 150 11.84 1.95 -3.03
N SER A 151 12.68 2.98 -2.94
CA SER A 151 13.16 3.76 -4.10
C SER A 151 14.68 3.70 -4.16
N PHE A 152 15.25 3.85 -5.36
CA PHE A 152 16.71 3.83 -5.60
C PHE A 152 17.42 2.52 -5.23
N ILE A 153 16.67 1.42 -5.11
CA ILE A 153 17.18 0.08 -4.86
C ILE A 153 16.35 -0.93 -5.65
N SER A 154 17.02 -1.96 -6.16
CA SER A 154 16.36 -3.07 -6.85
C SER A 154 15.77 -4.05 -5.83
N LEU A 155 14.59 -4.59 -6.14
CA LEU A 155 13.97 -5.68 -5.40
C LEU A 155 14.88 -6.92 -5.35
N LYS A 156 15.73 -7.13 -6.37
CA LYS A 156 16.69 -8.24 -6.40
C LYS A 156 17.68 -8.19 -5.21
N VAL A 157 17.92 -7.01 -4.64
CA VAL A 157 18.76 -6.85 -3.45
C VAL A 157 17.97 -7.08 -2.15
N LEU A 158 16.68 -6.75 -2.14
CA LEU A 158 15.84 -6.79 -0.93
C LEU A 158 15.23 -8.17 -0.69
N LEU A 159 14.79 -8.86 -1.74
CA LEU A 159 14.07 -10.14 -1.63
C LEU A 159 14.83 -11.21 -0.83
N PRO A 160 16.14 -11.47 -1.04
CA PRO A 160 16.87 -12.48 -0.27
C PRO A 160 16.96 -12.17 1.22
N VAL A 161 16.92 -10.89 1.60
CA VAL A 161 16.93 -10.46 3.00
C VAL A 161 15.54 -10.62 3.60
N ILE A 162 14.52 -10.15 2.88
CA ILE A 162 13.10 -10.23 3.28
C ILE A 162 12.66 -11.68 3.52
N GLY A 163 13.07 -12.62 2.68
CA GLY A 163 12.71 -14.04 2.83
C GLY A 163 13.09 -14.62 4.19
N LYS A 164 14.13 -14.09 4.86
CA LYS A 164 14.58 -14.55 6.17
C LYS A 164 13.63 -14.13 7.31
N TRP A 165 12.81 -13.10 7.12
CA TRP A 165 11.95 -12.55 8.18
C TRP A 165 10.71 -13.40 8.47
N PHE A 166 10.37 -14.34 7.59
CA PHE A 166 9.22 -15.23 7.76
C PHE A 166 9.53 -16.45 8.63
N PHE A 167 10.80 -16.73 8.88
CA PHE A 167 11.24 -17.87 9.68
C PHE A 167 11.82 -17.37 11.00
N PRO A 168 11.16 -17.61 12.15
CA PRO A 168 11.70 -17.22 13.44
C PRO A 168 13.05 -17.93 13.66
N SER A 169 14.03 -17.18 14.17
CA SER A 169 15.33 -17.76 14.55
C SER A 169 15.12 -18.89 15.57
N PRO A 170 15.88 -20.00 15.51
CA PRO A 170 15.83 -21.07 16.51
C PRO A 170 16.04 -20.57 17.96
N LEU A 171 16.68 -19.40 18.11
CA LEU A 171 16.99 -18.76 19.38
C LEU A 171 15.87 -17.84 19.90
N ARG A 172 14.82 -17.60 19.11
CA ARG A 172 13.67 -16.74 19.46
C ARG A 172 12.38 -17.42 19.02
N PRO A 173 11.84 -18.37 19.80
CA PRO A 173 10.57 -19.00 19.48
C PRO A 173 9.47 -17.95 19.37
N SER A 174 8.56 -18.13 18.40
CA SER A 174 7.40 -17.27 18.24
C SER A 174 6.57 -17.29 19.53
N PRO A 175 6.30 -16.12 20.16
CA PRO A 175 5.41 -16.06 21.32
C PRO A 175 3.95 -16.32 20.93
N SER A 176 3.62 -16.26 19.64
CA SER A 176 2.32 -16.65 19.12
C SER A 176 2.36 -18.15 18.80
N GLY A 177 1.49 -18.94 19.43
CA GLY A 177 1.31 -20.38 19.16
C GLY A 177 0.79 -20.71 17.75
N ARG A 178 1.10 -19.86 16.76
CA ARG A 178 0.91 -20.10 15.33
C ARG A 178 2.07 -20.97 14.88
N GLY A 179 1.76 -22.22 14.51
CA GLY A 179 2.75 -23.24 14.21
C GLY A 179 3.73 -22.88 13.10
N ASP A 180 4.82 -23.64 13.05
CA ASP A 180 6.07 -23.39 12.34
C ASP A 180 5.95 -23.44 10.80
N GLY A 181 4.74 -23.56 10.25
CA GLY A 181 4.47 -23.92 8.84
C GLY A 181 3.59 -22.95 8.04
N GLY A 182 3.38 -21.73 8.51
CA GLY A 182 2.46 -20.78 7.85
C GLY A 182 2.95 -20.26 6.48
N GLU A 183 1.99 -19.86 5.65
CA GLU A 183 2.18 -19.08 4.42
C GLU A 183 2.76 -17.69 4.78
N GLY A 184 3.63 -17.16 3.92
CA GLY A 184 4.27 -15.87 4.09
C GLY A 184 4.15 -15.09 2.79
N ASN A 185 3.56 -13.90 2.87
CA ASN A 185 3.22 -13.12 1.67
C ASN A 185 4.16 -11.92 1.52
N ILE A 186 4.54 -11.61 0.28
CA ILE A 186 5.25 -10.37 -0.05
C ILE A 186 4.43 -9.63 -1.11
N LEU A 187 4.11 -8.37 -0.86
CA LEU A 187 3.58 -7.44 -1.85
C LEU A 187 4.66 -6.41 -2.19
N ALA A 188 5.36 -6.63 -3.29
CA ALA A 188 6.47 -5.80 -3.71
C ALA A 188 6.07 -4.89 -4.87
N LEU A 189 6.30 -3.58 -4.71
CA LEU A 189 6.09 -2.61 -5.78
C LEU A 189 7.32 -2.57 -6.69
N VAL A 190 7.19 -3.19 -7.86
CA VAL A 190 8.17 -3.13 -8.95
C VAL A 190 8.08 -1.77 -9.63
N LYS A 191 9.21 -1.06 -9.63
CA LYS A 191 9.36 0.28 -10.20
C LYS A 191 10.35 0.22 -11.36
N PRO A 192 9.90 0.16 -12.63
CA PRO A 192 10.78 -0.02 -13.78
C PRO A 192 11.97 0.93 -13.83
N GLN A 193 11.80 2.19 -13.41
CA GLN A 193 12.86 3.19 -13.37
C GLN A 193 14.02 2.88 -12.39
N PHE A 194 13.83 1.96 -11.44
CA PHE A 194 14.89 1.54 -10.49
C PHE A 194 15.43 0.14 -10.78
N GLU A 195 14.80 -0.60 -11.68
CA GLU A 195 15.21 -1.94 -12.11
C GLU A 195 15.87 -1.94 -13.49
N ALA A 196 15.45 -1.03 -14.38
CA ALA A 196 16.00 -0.88 -15.73
C ALA A 196 17.44 -0.36 -15.71
N GLY A 197 18.16 -0.61 -16.81
CA GLY A 197 19.54 -0.16 -16.96
C GLY A 197 19.66 1.36 -17.01
N LYS A 198 20.78 1.92 -16.50
CA LYS A 198 21.02 3.38 -16.46
C LYS A 198 20.78 4.08 -17.80
N LYS A 199 21.18 3.46 -18.92
CA LYS A 199 21.02 4.02 -20.27
C LYS A 199 19.55 4.22 -20.66
N GLU A 200 18.67 3.34 -20.21
CA GLU A 200 17.24 3.36 -20.55
C GLU A 200 16.52 4.43 -19.73
N VAL A 201 16.85 4.53 -18.44
CA VAL A 201 16.33 5.56 -17.54
C VAL A 201 16.73 6.96 -18.00
N SER A 202 17.98 7.16 -18.43
CA SER A 202 18.46 8.45 -18.93
C SER A 202 17.80 8.91 -20.22
N ARG A 203 17.30 8.00 -21.07
CA ARG A 203 16.63 8.36 -22.34
C ARG A 203 15.25 8.99 -22.12
N GLY A 204 14.62 8.72 -20.97
CA GLY A 204 13.27 9.18 -20.65
C GLY A 204 13.20 10.19 -19.51
N ASP A 205 14.29 10.88 -19.18
CA ASP A 205 14.38 11.79 -18.01
C ASP A 205 13.96 11.14 -16.68
N GLY A 206 14.19 9.84 -16.55
CA GLY A 206 13.77 9.04 -15.41
C GLY A 206 12.33 8.51 -15.48
N VAL A 207 11.68 8.58 -16.64
CA VAL A 207 10.36 8.00 -16.91
C VAL A 207 10.47 6.92 -17.98
N ILE A 208 10.15 5.68 -17.61
CA ILE A 208 10.04 4.56 -18.53
C ILE A 208 8.61 4.55 -19.08
N ARG A 209 8.48 4.69 -20.41
CA ARG A 209 7.19 4.66 -21.13
C ARG A 209 7.05 3.47 -22.06
N ASP A 210 8.17 2.84 -22.42
CA ASP A 210 8.21 1.75 -23.36
C ASP A 210 7.66 0.46 -22.71
N PRO A 211 6.53 -0.08 -23.20
CA PRO A 211 5.95 -1.30 -22.66
C PRO A 211 6.88 -2.51 -22.73
N GLU A 212 7.79 -2.56 -23.72
CA GLU A 212 8.75 -3.66 -23.83
C GLU A 212 9.82 -3.59 -22.73
N ILE A 213 10.17 -2.38 -22.28
CA ILE A 213 11.03 -2.20 -21.11
C ILE A 213 10.28 -2.63 -19.84
N HIS A 214 9.00 -2.28 -19.69
CA HIS A 214 8.18 -2.76 -18.57
C HIS A 214 8.15 -4.29 -18.53
N ARG A 215 7.77 -4.93 -19.64
CA ARG A 215 7.71 -6.38 -19.80
C ARG A 215 9.03 -7.04 -19.38
N ARG A 216 10.15 -6.59 -19.94
CA ARG A 216 11.47 -7.15 -19.64
C ARG A 216 11.82 -7.01 -18.16
N VAL A 217 11.63 -5.82 -17.58
CA VAL A 217 11.91 -5.61 -16.16
C VAL A 217 11.06 -6.52 -15.27
N LEU A 218 9.77 -6.63 -15.56
CA LEU A 218 8.86 -7.46 -14.78
C LEU A 218 9.28 -8.94 -14.83
N LEU A 219 9.57 -9.45 -16.04
CA LEU A 219 10.10 -10.81 -16.20
C LEU A 219 11.40 -11.01 -15.40
N GLU A 220 12.36 -10.10 -15.55
CA GLU A 220 13.65 -10.21 -14.85
C GLU A 220 13.50 -10.21 -13.31
N VAL A 221 12.56 -9.44 -12.75
CA VAL A 221 12.31 -9.39 -11.31
C VAL A 221 11.60 -10.65 -10.84
N LEU A 222 10.58 -11.11 -11.56
CA LEU A 222 9.82 -12.31 -11.20
C LEU A 222 10.64 -13.60 -11.34
N GLU A 223 11.43 -13.73 -12.41
CA GLU A 223 12.34 -14.86 -12.59
C GLU A 223 13.45 -14.86 -11.53
N TYR A 224 13.96 -13.68 -11.17
CA TYR A 224 14.89 -13.58 -10.05
C TYR A 224 14.23 -14.05 -8.74
N ALA A 225 13.01 -13.61 -8.45
CA ALA A 225 12.28 -14.06 -7.26
C ALA A 225 12.08 -15.60 -7.25
N LYS A 226 11.72 -16.21 -8.39
CA LYS A 226 11.64 -17.67 -8.51
C LYS A 226 12.99 -18.34 -8.24
N SER A 227 14.08 -17.80 -8.77
CA SER A 227 15.44 -18.34 -8.56
C SER A 227 15.89 -18.30 -7.10
N GLU A 228 15.37 -17.36 -6.31
CA GLU A 228 15.58 -17.25 -4.85
C GLU A 228 14.60 -18.11 -4.03
N GLY A 229 13.74 -18.90 -4.68
CA GLY A 229 12.82 -19.83 -4.04
C GLY A 229 11.44 -19.25 -3.69
N PHE A 230 11.12 -18.02 -4.12
CA PHE A 230 9.79 -17.45 -3.95
C PHE A 230 8.81 -18.00 -4.99
N GLY A 231 7.59 -18.31 -4.54
CA GLY A 231 6.48 -18.61 -5.45
C GLY A 231 5.85 -17.34 -5.99
N LEU A 232 5.47 -17.36 -7.26
CA LEU A 232 4.67 -16.29 -7.86
C LEU A 232 3.19 -16.55 -7.59
N ARG A 233 2.44 -15.52 -7.21
CA ARG A 233 0.99 -15.60 -6.96
C ARG A 233 0.19 -14.67 -7.86
N GLY A 234 0.72 -13.49 -8.15
CA GLY A 234 0.02 -12.53 -9.00
C GLY A 234 0.85 -11.30 -9.34
N LEU A 235 0.41 -10.59 -10.38
CA LEU A 235 0.98 -9.32 -10.80
C LEU A 235 -0.17 -8.38 -11.17
N VAL A 236 -0.11 -7.12 -10.74
CA VAL A 236 -1.10 -6.09 -11.11
C VAL A 236 -0.44 -4.73 -11.29
N LYS A 237 -0.96 -3.90 -12.20
CA LYS A 237 -0.54 -2.51 -12.33
C LYS A 237 -1.07 -1.69 -11.14
N SER A 238 -0.21 -0.84 -10.56
CA SER A 238 -0.61 0.11 -9.52
C SER A 238 -1.69 1.06 -10.07
N PRO A 239 -2.75 1.37 -9.31
CA PRO A 239 -3.80 2.29 -9.76
C PRO A 239 -3.30 3.73 -9.91
N LEU A 240 -2.14 4.05 -9.31
CA LEU A 240 -1.52 5.36 -9.37
C LEU A 240 -0.14 5.25 -10.02
N LEU A 241 0.16 6.21 -10.90
CA LEU A 241 1.51 6.43 -11.39
C LEU A 241 2.41 6.99 -10.29
N GLY A 242 3.71 6.69 -10.39
CA GLY A 242 4.75 7.30 -9.56
C GLY A 242 4.80 8.83 -9.74
N PRO A 243 5.52 9.57 -8.87
CA PRO A 243 5.50 11.04 -8.87
C PRO A 243 5.89 11.69 -10.21
N LYS A 244 6.78 11.05 -10.97
CA LYS A 244 7.20 11.49 -12.32
C LYS A 244 6.37 10.90 -13.47
N GLY A 245 5.31 10.16 -13.16
CA GLY A 245 4.44 9.52 -14.16
C GLY A 245 4.88 8.11 -14.59
N ASN A 246 5.80 7.46 -13.87
CA ASN A 246 6.16 6.06 -14.15
C ASN A 246 5.00 5.13 -13.82
N ALA A 247 4.75 4.15 -14.69
CA ALA A 247 3.94 3.00 -14.34
C ALA A 247 4.69 2.16 -13.28
N GLU A 248 3.95 1.62 -12.32
CA GLU A 248 4.48 0.79 -11.23
C GLU A 248 3.57 -0.43 -11.10
N PHE A 249 4.11 -1.56 -10.63
CA PHE A 249 3.40 -2.85 -10.63
C PHE A 249 3.59 -3.55 -9.30
N PHE A 250 2.53 -4.11 -8.72
CA PHE A 250 2.64 -4.96 -7.54
C PHE A 250 2.82 -6.41 -7.95
N ALA A 251 3.90 -7.03 -7.48
CA ALA A 251 4.09 -8.46 -7.50
C ALA A 251 3.67 -9.05 -6.14
N TRP A 252 2.80 -10.05 -6.18
CA TRP A 252 2.48 -10.90 -5.04
C TRP A 252 3.31 -12.17 -5.09
N LEU A 253 4.17 -12.33 -4.09
CA LEU A 253 5.05 -13.48 -3.91
C LEU A 253 4.68 -14.24 -2.65
N ASP A 254 4.95 -15.54 -2.68
CA ASP A 254 4.88 -16.47 -1.56
C ASP A 254 6.30 -16.91 -1.19
N VAL A 255 6.58 -17.12 0.09
CA VAL A 255 7.85 -17.70 0.56
C VAL A 255 8.04 -19.16 0.19
N LYS A 256 6.99 -19.84 -0.27
CA LYS A 256 7.05 -21.19 -0.83
C LYS A 256 7.02 -21.14 -2.36
N PRO A 257 7.83 -21.96 -3.05
CA PRO A 257 7.79 -22.05 -4.50
C PRO A 257 6.40 -22.36 -5.05
N SER A 258 6.13 -21.89 -6.28
CA SER A 258 4.92 -22.20 -7.03
C SER A 258 5.25 -22.52 -8.49
N GLU A 259 4.34 -23.22 -9.16
CA GLU A 259 4.43 -23.55 -10.59
C GLU A 259 3.97 -22.41 -11.50
N VAL A 260 3.59 -21.25 -10.94
CA VAL A 260 3.11 -20.12 -11.73
C VAL A 260 4.23 -19.57 -12.62
N SER A 261 3.90 -19.35 -13.89
CA SER A 261 4.84 -18.82 -14.89
C SER A 261 4.95 -17.30 -14.77
N ALA A 262 6.18 -16.77 -14.83
CA ALA A 262 6.39 -15.32 -14.87
C ALA A 262 5.85 -14.74 -16.18
N ASP A 263 6.05 -15.43 -17.31
CA ASP A 263 5.54 -15.01 -18.61
C ASP A 263 4.03 -14.86 -18.64
N GLU A 264 3.28 -15.79 -18.05
CA GLU A 264 1.82 -15.71 -17.96
C GLU A 264 1.37 -14.46 -17.18
N LEU A 265 1.96 -14.23 -16.00
CA LEU A 265 1.63 -13.06 -15.18
C LEU A 265 1.96 -11.74 -15.89
N VAL A 266 3.11 -11.68 -16.58
CA VAL A 266 3.51 -10.47 -17.31
C VAL A 266 2.61 -10.24 -18.52
N ASN A 267 2.31 -11.27 -19.32
CA ASN A 267 1.40 -11.15 -20.46
C ASN A 267 0.03 -10.61 -20.03
N ASP A 268 -0.57 -11.18 -18.99
CA ASP A 268 -1.86 -10.77 -18.46
C ASP A 268 -1.91 -9.29 -18.06
N VAL A 269 -0.84 -8.79 -17.45
CA VAL A 269 -0.76 -7.38 -17.00
C VAL A 269 -0.46 -6.44 -18.17
N MET A 270 0.42 -6.83 -19.09
CA MET A 270 0.78 -6.01 -20.23
C MET A 270 -0.38 -5.86 -21.22
N GLU A 271 -1.17 -6.91 -21.44
CA GLU A 271 -2.39 -6.84 -22.28
C GLU A 271 -3.41 -5.84 -21.70
N ARG A 272 -3.61 -5.85 -20.38
CA ARG A 272 -4.48 -4.89 -19.68
C ARG A 272 -3.93 -3.47 -19.70
N GLU A 273 -2.60 -3.32 -19.63
CA GLU A 273 -1.95 -2.01 -19.73
C GLU A 273 -2.20 -1.37 -21.11
N ILE A 274 -2.02 -2.13 -22.19
CA ILE A 274 -2.26 -1.66 -23.57
C ILE A 274 -3.73 -1.30 -23.77
N ALA A 275 -4.67 -2.10 -23.24
CA ALA A 275 -6.11 -1.83 -23.35
C ALA A 275 -6.56 -0.57 -22.57
N SER A 276 -5.75 -0.08 -21.63
CA SER A 276 -6.04 1.09 -20.78
C SER A 276 -5.35 2.39 -21.21
N SER A 277 -4.53 2.33 -22.27
CA SER A 277 -3.73 3.45 -22.80
C SER A 277 -4.35 4.02 -24.07
#